data_AF-A0A1A9D2S4-F1
#
_entry.id   AF-A0A1A9D2S4-F1
#
_cell.length_a   1.000
_cell.length_b   1.000
_cell.length_c   1.000
_cell.angle_alpha   90.00
_cell.angle_beta   90.00
_cell.angle_gamma   90.00
#
_symmetry.space_group_name_H-M   'P 1'
#
loop_
_entity.id
_entity.type
_entity.pdbx_description
1 polymer ?
#
loop_
_entity_poly.entity_id
_entity_poly.type
_entity_poly.pdbx_seq_one_letter_code
_entity_poly.pdbx_strand_id
1 'polypeptide(L)' 'MPYTPATTTEYFQTPEGKQWRLAGTNSTGDRYFVPAHLDPAKIRPLVWASEAYLTAELGDLTPIANTERSAA' A
#
# COMPACT_ATOMS: atom_id res chain seq x y z
N MET A 1 -7.50 -11.29 -12.91
CA MET A 1 -6.51 -11.78 -11.93
C MET A 1 -7.15 -11.70 -10.55
N PRO A 2 -7.20 -12.77 -9.75
CA PRO A 2 -7.60 -12.67 -8.35
C PRO A 2 -6.52 -11.94 -7.55
N TYR A 3 -6.93 -11.07 -6.64
CA TYR A 3 -6.05 -10.39 -5.70
C TYR A 3 -6.33 -10.91 -4.30
N THR A 4 -5.29 -11.11 -3.52
CA THR A 4 -5.42 -11.42 -2.09
C THR A 4 -5.35 -10.08 -1.34
N PRO A 5 -6.43 -9.66 -0.67
CA PRO A 5 -6.40 -8.44 0.13
C PRO A 5 -5.40 -8.60 1.28
N ALA A 6 -4.70 -7.52 1.62
CA ALA A 6 -3.81 -7.52 2.76
C ALA A 6 -4.64 -7.62 4.05
N THR A 7 -4.37 -8.64 4.87
CA THR A 7 -4.98 -8.81 6.21
C THR A 7 -4.33 -7.92 7.27
N THR A 8 -3.07 -7.55 7.05
CA THR A 8 -2.32 -6.62 7.90
C THR A 8 -2.19 -5.28 7.20
N THR A 9 -2.48 -4.19 7.91
CA THR A 9 -2.30 -2.85 7.34
C THR A 9 -0.82 -2.47 7.40
N GLU A 10 -0.14 -2.57 6.27
CA GLU A 10 1.23 -2.10 6.09
C GLU A 10 1.22 -0.73 5.42
N TYR A 11 1.93 0.23 6.02
CA TYR A 11 2.05 1.58 5.51
C TYR A 11 3.44 1.84 4.93
N PHE A 12 3.48 2.67 3.90
CA PHE A 12 4.68 3.03 3.16
C PHE A 12 4.69 4.54 2.91
N GLN A 13 5.87 5.11 2.78
CA GLN A 13 6.05 6.53 2.52
C GLN A 13 7.00 6.74 1.35
N THR A 14 6.63 7.67 0.49
CA THR A 14 7.48 8.17 -0.62
C THR A 14 8.45 9.26 -0.11
N PRO A 15 9.51 9.61 -0.86
CA PRO A 15 10.43 10.70 -0.50
C PRO A 15 9.74 12.06 -0.30
N GLU A 16 8.63 12.30 -0.99
CA GLU A 16 7.81 13.53 -0.83
C GLU A 16 6.94 13.53 0.45
N GLY A 17 7.01 12.46 1.26
CA GLY A 17 6.20 12.32 2.47
C GLY A 17 4.77 11.82 2.23
N LYS A 18 4.39 11.48 0.99
CA LYS A 18 3.07 10.89 0.72
C LYS A 18 3.01 9.47 1.26
N GLN A 19 1.95 9.19 2.03
CA GLN A 19 1.71 7.89 2.65
C GLN A 19 0.75 7.04 1.83
N TRP A 20 1.13 5.78 1.70
CA TRP A 20 0.42 4.74 0.97
C TRP A 20 0.26 3.52 1.87
N ARG A 21 -0.73 2.70 1.58
CA ARG A 21 -0.91 1.43 2.28
C ARG A 21 -1.11 0.29 1.31
N LEU A 22 -0.61 -0.88 1.69
CA LEU A 22 -0.77 -2.09 0.89
C LEU A 22 -2.25 -2.49 0.84
N ALA A 23 -2.80 -2.53 -0.36
CA ALA A 23 -4.18 -2.92 -0.62
C ALA A 23 -4.29 -4.44 -0.83
N GLY A 24 -3.33 -5.01 -1.54
CA GLY A 24 -3.25 -6.43 -1.79
C GLY A 24 -2.14 -6.82 -2.74
N THR A 25 -2.01 -8.11 -2.95
CA THR A 25 -1.01 -8.71 -3.83
C THR A 25 -1.72 -9.61 -4.84
N ASN A 26 -1.31 -9.58 -6.10
CA ASN A 26 -1.84 -10.51 -7.09
C ASN A 26 -1.12 -11.88 -7.03
N SER A 27 -1.56 -12.83 -7.85
CA SER A 27 -0.98 -14.18 -7.92
C SER A 27 0.47 -14.23 -8.42
N THR A 28 0.98 -13.17 -9.04
CA THR A 28 2.37 -13.08 -9.52
C THR A 28 3.31 -12.45 -8.48
N GLY A 29 2.77 -11.96 -7.37
CA GLY A 29 3.55 -11.30 -6.31
C GLY A 29 3.61 -9.78 -6.44
N ASP A 30 2.95 -9.18 -7.43
CA ASP A 30 2.91 -7.73 -7.58
C ASP A 30 2.06 -7.11 -6.47
N ARG A 31 2.63 -6.09 -5.84
CA ARG A 31 1.99 -5.34 -4.76
C ARG A 31 1.21 -4.16 -5.30
N TYR A 32 0.05 -3.93 -4.72
CA TYR A 32 -0.86 -2.84 -5.05
C TYR A 32 -1.15 -2.01 -3.82
N PHE A 33 -1.25 -0.70 -4.01
CA PHE A 33 -1.34 0.28 -2.94
C PHE A 33 -2.50 1.25 -3.18
N VAL A 34 -2.98 1.82 -2.08
CA VAL A 34 -3.90 2.96 -2.08
C VAL A 34 -3.35 4.06 -1.17
N PRO A 35 -3.73 5.33 -1.37
CA PRO A 35 -3.39 6.39 -0.42
C PRO A 35 -3.82 6.02 1.01
N ALA A 36 -2.99 6.36 2.01
CA ALA A 36 -3.19 5.90 3.39
C ALA A 36 -4.56 6.26 4.00
N HIS A 37 -5.17 7.38 3.57
CA HIS A 37 -6.49 7.83 4.02
C HIS A 37 -7.67 7.07 3.40
N LEU A 38 -7.44 6.24 2.39
CA LEU A 38 -8.47 5.51 1.66
C LEU A 38 -8.56 4.06 2.09
N ASP A 39 -9.77 3.48 2.08
CA ASP A 39 -10.03 2.07 2.42
C ASP A 39 -9.96 1.11 1.23
N PRO A 40 -8.94 0.23 1.12
CA PRO A 40 -8.80 -0.70 0.01
C PRO A 40 -9.96 -1.70 -0.02
N ALA A 41 -10.60 -1.99 1.11
CA ALA A 41 -11.80 -2.84 1.13
C ALA A 41 -13.03 -2.13 0.55
N LYS A 42 -13.04 -0.79 0.52
CA LYS A 42 -14.13 0.04 -0.01
C LYS A 42 -13.84 0.57 -1.42
N ILE A 43 -12.65 0.29 -1.95
CA ILE A 43 -12.18 0.80 -3.22
C ILE A 43 -11.99 -0.35 -4.20
N ARG A 44 -12.41 -0.14 -5.45
CA ARG A 44 -12.27 -1.16 -6.51
C ARG A 44 -10.78 -1.41 -6.83
N PRO A 45 -10.36 -2.67 -7.02
CA PRO A 45 -8.96 -3.00 -7.36
C PRO A 45 -8.41 -2.29 -8.59
N LEU A 46 -9.28 -1.90 -9.54
CA LEU A 46 -8.88 -1.17 -10.75
C LEU A 46 -8.21 0.18 -10.48
N VAL A 47 -8.47 0.81 -9.33
CA VAL A 47 -7.87 2.11 -8.99
C VAL A 47 -6.70 1.99 -8.01
N TRP A 48 -6.29 0.76 -7.66
CA TRP A 48 -5.09 0.56 -6.86
C TRP A 48 -3.86 0.82 -7.72
N ALA A 49 -2.88 1.52 -7.17
CA ALA A 49 -1.62 1.80 -7.85
C ALA A 49 -0.67 0.61 -7.67
N SER A 50 -0.02 0.16 -8.74
CA SER A 50 1.03 -0.86 -8.62
C SER A 50 2.28 -0.27 -7.97
N GLU A 51 3.06 -1.11 -7.31
CA GLU A 51 4.35 -0.71 -6.75
C GLU A 51 5.26 -0.08 -7.81
N ALA A 52 5.38 -0.73 -8.97
CA ALA A 52 6.25 -0.27 -10.06
C ALA A 52 5.85 1.13 -10.55
N TYR A 53 4.55 1.42 -10.60
CA TYR A 53 4.06 2.75 -10.96
C TYR A 53 4.44 3.79 -9.89
N LEU A 54 4.24 3.47 -8.61
CA LEU A 54 4.57 4.40 -7.53
C LEU A 54 6.07 4.68 -7.46
N THR A 55 6.92 3.67 -7.61
CA THR A 55 8.37 3.86 -7.60
C THR A 55 8.84 4.67 -8.81
N ALA A 56 8.26 4.46 -10.00
CA ALA A 56 8.61 5.21 -11.20
C ALA A 56 8.21 6.70 -11.13
N GLU A 57 7.02 7.00 -10.57
CA GLU A 57 6.45 8.35 -10.58
C GLU A 57 6.77 9.17 -9.32
N LEU A 58 6.83 8.51 -8.16
CA LEU A 58 6.92 9.17 -6.85
C LEU A 58 8.20 8.81 -6.08
N GLY A 59 9.01 7.90 -6.59
CA GLY A 59 10.22 7.39 -5.94
C GLY A 59 9.96 6.24 -4.97
N ASP A 60 11.04 5.76 -4.36
CA ASP A 60 11.04 4.51 -3.58
C ASP A 60 10.06 4.53 -2.39
N LEU A 61 9.28 3.46 -2.28
CA LEU A 61 8.36 3.24 -1.15
C LEU A 61 9.12 2.67 0.05
N THR A 62 9.27 3.50 1.08
CA THR A 62 9.91 3.09 2.33
C THR A 62 8.83 2.58 3.30
N PRO A 63 8.94 1.36 3.84
CA PRO A 63 8.00 0.88 4.86
C PRO A 63 8.10 1.76 6.10
N ILE A 64 6.96 2.27 6.56
CA ILE A 64 6.87 2.94 7.85
C ILE A 64 6.36 1.92 8.85
N ALA A 65 7.13 1.70 9.92
CA ALA A 65 6.72 0.82 10.99
C ALA A 65 5.36 1.33 11.49
N ASN A 66 4.33 0.51 11.31
CA ASN A 66 3.07 0.73 12.00
C ASN A 66 3.37 0.39 13.46
N THR A 67 3.95 1.34 14.19
CA THR A 67 4.04 1.24 15.64
C THR A 67 2.61 1.31 16.11
N GLU A 68 1.96 0.14 16.20
CA GLU A 68 1.04 -0.12 17.28
C GLU A 68 1.80 0.32 18.53
N ARG A 69 1.51 1.53 19.02
CA ARG A 69 1.91 1.94 20.34
C ARG A 69 1.15 1.00 21.25
N SER A 70 1.75 -0.15 21.54
CA SER A 70 1.44 -0.95 22.71
C SER A 70 1.48 0.03 23.87
N ALA A 71 0.29 0.42 24.33
CA ALA A 71 0.11 1.22 25.52
C ALA A 71 0.76 0.43 26.67
N ALA A 72 1.81 1.02 27.24
CA ALA A 72 2.30 0.68 28.56
C ALA A 72 1.31 1.18 29.62
#